data_AF-A0A497SCX4-F1
#
_entry.id   AF-A0A497SCX4-F1
#
_cell.length_a   1.000
_cell.length_b   1.000
_cell.length_c   1.000
_cell.angle_alpha   90.00
_cell.angle_beta   90.00
_cell.angle_gamma   90.00
#
_symmetry.space_group_name_H-M   'P 1'
#
loop_
_entity.id
_entity.type
_entity.pdbx_description
1 polymer ?
#
loop_
_entity_poly.entity_id
_entity_poly.type
_entity_poly.pdbx_seq_one_letter_code
_entity_poly.pdbx_strand_id
1 'polypeptide(L)'
;MLDWKILASAFIALFIVSFVLLGGFGVGDAFLDAGSVIGEWFGSSPFGGMLPHGDNSKAVAVVLYPSNVTIDTEGDVIIETNTVNFTEFNGALHFDSEGNVLSLKPKAGGFSAVVPRRNVHINGLKLSKLSLNGIRFVIEPNMTTSNGTITLENFVGNATVDNGMLVLTGNVTRLNAIVGGIEWEMK
;
A
#
# COMPACT_ATOMS: atom_id res chain seq x y z
N MET A 1 2.30 -24.81 -26.38
CA MET A 1 2.12 -23.36 -26.17
C MET A 1 2.56 -23.07 -24.75
N LEU A 2 3.57 -22.21 -24.57
CA LEU A 2 3.98 -21.79 -23.23
C LEU A 2 2.82 -20.98 -22.63
N ASP A 3 2.36 -21.35 -21.44
CA ASP A 3 1.25 -20.64 -20.79
C ASP A 3 1.72 -19.23 -20.43
N TRP A 4 1.11 -18.24 -21.08
CA TRP A 4 1.35 -16.82 -20.85
C TRP A 4 1.29 -16.44 -19.37
N LYS A 5 0.43 -17.12 -18.60
CA LYS A 5 0.32 -16.90 -17.15
C LYS A 5 1.59 -17.31 -16.42
N ILE A 6 2.20 -18.44 -16.78
CA ILE A 6 3.45 -18.91 -16.18
C ILE A 6 4.60 -17.96 -16.53
N LEU A 7 4.62 -17.42 -17.76
CA LEU A 7 5.62 -16.45 -18.19
C LEU A 7 5.49 -15.13 -17.41
N ALA A 8 4.26 -14.63 -17.20
CA ALA A 8 4.01 -13.42 -16.42
C ALA A 8 4.36 -13.60 -14.94
N SER A 9 3.99 -14.72 -14.32
CA SER A 9 4.34 -15.05 -12.94
C SER A 9 5.85 -15.14 -12.74
N ALA A 10 6.56 -15.78 -13.68
CA ALA A 10 8.00 -15.88 -13.64
C ALA A 10 8.67 -14.50 -13.80
N PHE A 11 8.12 -13.63 -14.64
CA PHE A 11 8.63 -12.27 -14.83
C PHE A 11 8.40 -11.38 -13.61
N ILE A 12 7.22 -11.45 -12.99
CA ILE A 12 6.91 -10.72 -11.74
C ILE A 12 7.79 -11.22 -10.60
N ALA A 13 7.95 -12.54 -10.46
CA ALA A 13 8.85 -13.13 -9.48
C ALA A 13 10.30 -12.69 -9.74
N LEU A 14 10.76 -12.71 -10.99
CA LEU A 14 12.09 -12.20 -11.35
C LEU A 14 12.22 -10.70 -11.03
N PHE A 15 11.19 -9.91 -11.30
CA PHE A 15 11.18 -8.46 -11.08
C PHE A 15 11.26 -8.15 -9.58
N ILE A 16 10.44 -8.79 -8.76
CA ILE A 16 10.47 -8.67 -7.29
C ILE A 16 11.83 -9.13 -6.76
N VAL A 17 12.33 -10.29 -7.21
CA VAL A 17 13.65 -10.81 -6.79
C VAL A 17 14.78 -9.88 -7.24
N SER A 18 14.69 -9.25 -8.41
CA SER A 18 15.68 -8.29 -8.91
C SER A 18 15.70 -7.02 -8.05
N PHE A 19 14.54 -6.53 -7.62
CA PHE A 19 14.45 -5.39 -6.71
C PHE A 19 14.97 -5.70 -5.30
N VAL A 20 14.71 -6.91 -4.80
CA VAL A 20 15.23 -7.38 -3.50
C VAL A 20 16.76 -7.55 -3.54
N LEU A 21 17.31 -8.03 -4.66
CA LEU A 21 18.76 -8.20 -4.84
C LEU A 21 19.52 -6.89 -5.07
N LEU A 22 18.87 -5.86 -5.62
CA LEU A 22 19.44 -4.53 -5.84
C LEU A 22 19.37 -3.60 -4.62
N GLY A 23 19.05 -4.13 -3.43
CA GLY A 23 18.77 -3.40 -2.18
C GLY A 23 19.90 -2.54 -1.58
N GLY A 24 20.47 -1.60 -2.34
CA GLY A 24 21.56 -0.74 -1.88
C GLY A 24 21.35 0.76 -2.07
N PHE A 25 20.83 1.22 -3.21
CA PHE A 25 20.82 2.66 -3.52
C PHE A 25 19.67 3.04 -4.48
N GLY A 26 18.85 4.04 -4.10
CA GLY A 26 18.01 4.78 -5.05
C GLY A 26 16.59 4.28 -5.36
N VAL A 27 16.02 3.37 -4.55
CA VAL A 27 14.72 2.72 -4.83
C VAL A 27 13.55 3.72 -4.95
N GLY A 28 13.62 4.88 -4.30
CA GLY A 28 12.59 5.92 -4.39
C GLY A 28 12.30 6.35 -5.83
N ASP A 29 13.33 6.62 -6.63
CA ASP A 29 13.17 7.09 -8.01
C ASP A 29 12.82 5.94 -8.97
N ALA A 30 13.33 4.73 -8.73
CA ALA A 30 13.03 3.56 -9.55
C ALA A 30 11.58 3.03 -9.37
N PHE A 31 11.00 3.20 -8.18
CA PHE A 31 9.58 2.90 -7.95
C PHE A 31 8.66 3.97 -8.55
N LEU A 32 9.08 5.24 -8.55
CA LEU A 32 8.36 6.35 -9.18
C LEU A 32 8.32 6.21 -10.71
N ASP A 33 9.38 5.71 -11.34
CA ASP A 33 9.36 5.41 -12.79
C ASP A 33 8.56 4.13 -13.12
N ALA A 34 8.56 3.13 -12.22
CA ALA A 34 7.86 1.85 -12.43
C ALA A 34 6.34 1.92 -12.14
N GLY A 35 5.85 2.90 -11.38
CA GLY A 35 4.45 3.05 -11.00
C GLY A 35 3.49 3.14 -12.19
N SER A 36 3.90 3.86 -13.24
CA SER A 36 3.16 3.98 -14.50
C SER A 36 2.95 2.62 -15.22
N VAL A 37 3.97 1.76 -15.21
CA VAL A 37 3.94 0.44 -15.87
C VAL A 37 3.19 -0.59 -15.03
N ILE A 38 3.31 -0.49 -13.70
CA ILE A 38 2.61 -1.35 -12.74
C ILE A 38 1.09 -1.10 -12.82
N GLY A 39 0.66 0.15 -12.95
CA GLY A 39 -0.76 0.49 -13.11
C GLY A 39 -1.41 -0.12 -14.36
N GLU A 40 -0.74 -0.05 -15.52
CA GLU A 40 -1.22 -0.68 -16.77
C GLU A 40 -1.19 -2.21 -16.70
N TRP A 41 -0.19 -2.79 -16.03
CA TRP A 41 -0.09 -4.24 -15.85
C TRP A 41 -1.15 -4.79 -14.89
N PHE A 42 -1.50 -4.09 -13.81
CA PHE A 42 -2.59 -4.53 -12.93
C PHE A 42 -3.97 -4.33 -13.56
N GLY A 43 -4.14 -3.31 -14.40
CA GLY A 43 -5.36 -3.11 -15.20
C GLY A 43 -5.60 -4.17 -16.28
N SER A 44 -4.53 -4.81 -16.76
CA SER A 44 -4.56 -5.87 -17.81
C SER A 44 -4.27 -7.29 -17.29
N SER A 45 -3.94 -7.42 -16.00
CA SER A 45 -3.51 -8.68 -15.39
C SER A 45 -4.70 -9.62 -15.13
N PRO A 46 -4.58 -10.92 -15.48
CA PRO A 46 -5.57 -11.93 -15.12
C PRO A 46 -5.67 -12.16 -13.60
N PHE A 47 -4.78 -11.56 -12.80
CA PHE A 47 -4.84 -11.56 -11.33
C PHE A 47 -5.66 -10.40 -10.75
N GLY A 48 -5.99 -9.37 -11.56
CA GLY A 48 -6.91 -8.31 -11.14
C GLY A 48 -8.26 -8.86 -10.71
N GLY A 49 -8.71 -9.96 -11.31
CA GLY A 49 -9.99 -10.62 -11.02
C GLY A 49 -10.10 -11.36 -9.67
N MET A 50 -9.08 -11.36 -8.81
CA MET A 50 -9.15 -11.99 -7.47
C MET A 50 -9.51 -11.00 -6.34
N LEU A 51 -9.59 -9.70 -6.63
CA LEU A 51 -10.15 -8.71 -5.70
C LEU A 51 -11.63 -8.51 -6.05
N PRO A 52 -12.55 -8.48 -5.07
CA PRO A 52 -13.97 -8.30 -5.33
C PRO A 52 -14.18 -6.96 -6.04
N HIS A 53 -14.43 -7.03 -7.34
CA HIS A 53 -14.87 -5.91 -8.15
C HIS A 53 -16.32 -5.63 -7.75
N GLY A 54 -16.54 -4.71 -6.81
CA GLY A 54 -17.81 -4.01 -6.79
C GLY A 54 -17.89 -3.18 -8.07
N ASP A 55 -19.07 -3.12 -8.71
CA ASP A 55 -19.32 -2.41 -9.98
C ASP A 55 -18.91 -0.91 -9.98
N ASN A 56 -18.50 -0.36 -8.84
CA ASN A 56 -18.03 1.02 -8.64
C ASN A 56 -16.63 1.10 -7.99
N SER A 57 -15.74 0.13 -8.25
CA SER A 57 -14.38 0.14 -7.70
C SER A 57 -13.34 0.58 -8.74
N LYS A 58 -12.37 1.39 -8.31
CA LYS A 58 -11.27 1.92 -9.14
C LYS A 58 -9.93 1.46 -8.58
N ALA A 59 -9.05 0.99 -9.45
CA ALA A 59 -7.68 0.68 -9.11
C ALA A 59 -6.90 1.95 -8.78
N VAL A 60 -6.13 1.93 -7.69
CA VAL A 60 -5.29 3.03 -7.23
C VAL A 60 -3.92 2.56 -6.80
N ALA A 61 -2.93 3.42 -7.03
CA ALA A 61 -1.63 3.38 -6.40
C ALA A 61 -1.39 4.73 -5.71
N VAL A 62 -1.23 4.71 -4.39
CA VAL A 62 -1.07 5.92 -3.58
C VAL A 62 0.17 5.76 -2.71
N VAL A 63 1.07 6.74 -2.76
CA VAL A 63 2.22 6.83 -1.87
C VAL A 63 1.94 7.87 -0.81
N LEU A 64 1.94 7.46 0.45
CA LEU A 64 1.70 8.30 1.60
C LEU A 64 2.99 8.46 2.39
N TYR A 65 3.22 9.65 2.94
CA TYR A 65 4.37 9.93 3.82
C TYR A 65 3.86 10.34 5.21
N PRO A 66 3.19 9.43 5.95
CA PRO A 66 2.67 9.78 7.26
C PRO A 66 3.78 9.83 8.30
N SER A 67 3.79 10.91 9.10
CA SER A 67 4.70 11.04 10.25
C SER A 67 4.23 10.21 11.44
N ASN A 68 2.93 10.22 11.71
CA ASN A 68 2.32 9.45 12.79
C ASN A 68 0.89 9.10 12.37
N VAL A 69 0.61 7.83 12.14
CA VAL A 69 -0.73 7.38 11.74
C VAL A 69 -1.05 6.02 12.35
N THR A 70 -2.31 5.83 12.74
CA THR A 70 -2.85 4.53 13.12
C THR A 70 -3.85 4.08 12.07
N ILE A 71 -3.73 2.83 11.64
CA ILE A 71 -4.64 2.16 10.71
C ILE A 71 -5.22 0.93 11.39
N ASP A 72 -6.54 0.89 11.55
CA ASP A 72 -7.24 -0.28 12.07
C ASP A 72 -7.60 -1.23 10.92
N THR A 73 -7.25 -2.50 11.05
CA THR A 73 -7.61 -3.52 10.05
C THR A 73 -9.07 -3.95 10.21
N GLU A 74 -9.76 -4.13 9.08
CA GLU A 74 -11.14 -4.66 9.05
C GLU A 74 -11.17 -6.15 8.72
N GLY A 75 -10.46 -6.91 9.55
CA GLY A 75 -10.28 -8.35 9.39
C GLY A 75 -8.83 -8.75 9.51
N ASP A 76 -8.59 -10.01 9.21
CA ASP A 76 -7.28 -10.62 9.31
C ASP A 76 -6.47 -10.25 8.07
N VAL A 77 -5.24 -9.79 8.30
CA VAL A 77 -4.26 -9.46 7.27
C VAL A 77 -3.01 -10.27 7.48
N ILE A 78 -2.27 -10.50 6.39
CA ILE A 78 -0.94 -11.10 6.47
C ILE A 78 0.06 -9.95 6.55
N ILE A 79 0.94 -9.97 7.54
CA ILE A 79 2.03 -9.00 7.70
C ILE A 79 3.34 -9.75 7.57
N GLU A 80 4.10 -9.44 6.53
CA GLU A 80 5.42 -10.00 6.28
C GLU A 80 6.47 -8.95 6.60
N THR A 81 7.48 -9.35 7.37
CA THR A 81 8.65 -8.51 7.65
C THR A 81 9.90 -9.35 7.45
N ASN A 82 11.07 -8.71 7.49
CA ASN A 82 12.34 -9.44 7.41
C ASN A 82 12.59 -10.39 8.60
N THR A 83 11.88 -10.25 9.72
CA THR A 83 12.18 -10.96 10.97
C THR A 83 11.05 -11.85 11.46
N VAL A 84 9.81 -11.40 11.30
CA VAL A 84 8.61 -12.05 11.80
C VAL A 84 7.50 -11.89 10.79
N ASN A 85 6.75 -12.97 10.56
CA ASN A 85 5.55 -12.96 9.74
C ASN A 85 4.32 -13.22 10.63
N PHE A 86 3.26 -12.48 10.39
CA PHE A 86 1.96 -12.65 11.03
C PHE A 86 0.98 -13.10 9.95
N THR A 87 0.43 -14.30 10.07
CA THR A 87 -0.45 -14.88 9.03
C THR A 87 -1.91 -14.46 9.18
N GLU A 88 -2.32 -14.07 10.39
CA GLU A 88 -3.71 -13.73 10.72
C GLU A 88 -3.73 -12.56 11.74
N PHE A 89 -3.24 -11.40 11.34
CA PHE A 89 -3.22 -10.22 12.21
C PHE A 89 -4.52 -9.42 12.09
N ASN A 90 -5.13 -9.09 13.23
CA ASN A 90 -6.30 -8.21 13.30
C ASN A 90 -6.15 -7.21 14.45
N GLY A 91 -6.02 -5.93 14.11
CA GLY A 91 -5.55 -4.96 15.07
C GLY A 91 -5.31 -3.57 14.49
N ALA A 92 -4.68 -2.75 15.31
CA ALA A 92 -4.19 -1.43 14.93
C ALA A 92 -2.73 -1.51 14.51
N LEU A 93 -2.42 -0.90 13.38
CA LEU A 93 -1.09 -0.67 12.83
C LEU A 93 -0.72 0.78 13.10
N HIS A 94 0.22 1.02 14.01
CA HIS A 94 0.68 2.37 14.33
C HIS A 94 2.06 2.63 13.74
N PHE A 95 2.11 3.59 12.83
CA PHE A 95 3.30 4.00 12.11
C PHE A 95 3.90 5.22 12.78
N ASP A 96 5.08 5.07 13.36
CA ASP A 96 5.83 6.15 13.98
C ASP A 96 7.08 6.46 13.14
N SER A 97 7.12 7.63 12.52
CA SER A 97 8.27 8.11 11.74
C SER A 97 9.46 8.54 12.60
N GLU A 98 9.22 9.05 13.80
CA GLU A 98 10.28 9.51 14.71
C GLU A 98 11.01 8.30 15.30
N GLY A 99 10.24 7.30 15.73
CA GLY A 99 10.77 6.02 16.21
C GLY A 99 11.24 5.08 15.09
N ASN A 100 10.89 5.34 13.83
CA ASN A 100 11.11 4.46 12.67
C ASN A 100 10.62 3.01 12.91
N VAL A 101 9.48 2.88 13.58
CA VAL A 101 8.88 1.60 13.96
C VAL A 101 7.43 1.50 13.51
N LEU A 102 7.00 0.27 13.30
CA LEU A 102 5.61 -0.13 13.17
C LEU A 102 5.21 -0.90 14.42
N SER A 103 4.26 -0.34 15.17
CA SER A 103 3.67 -1.02 16.33
C SER A 103 2.40 -1.74 15.92
N LEU A 104 2.33 -3.02 16.24
CA LEU A 104 1.24 -3.93 15.94
C LEU A 104 0.48 -4.20 17.24
N LYS A 105 -0.75 -3.71 17.35
CA LYS A 105 -1.60 -3.89 18.54
C LYS A 105 -2.86 -4.69 18.18
N PRO A 106 -2.95 -5.98 18.56
CA PRO A 106 -4.12 -6.79 18.27
C PRO A 106 -5.36 -6.32 19.04
N LYS A 107 -6.57 -6.51 18.46
CA LYS A 107 -7.84 -6.09 19.09
C LYS A 107 -8.20 -6.88 20.36
N ALA A 108 -7.78 -8.15 20.46
CA ALA A 108 -8.12 -9.01 21.59
C ALA A 108 -6.88 -9.76 22.10
N GLY A 109 -6.49 -9.52 23.36
CA GLY A 109 -5.65 -10.38 24.21
C GLY A 109 -4.26 -10.81 23.70
N GLY A 110 -3.84 -10.39 22.51
CA GLY A 110 -2.62 -10.84 21.85
C GLY A 110 -1.39 -10.01 22.22
N PHE A 111 -0.22 -10.55 21.86
CA PHE A 111 1.06 -9.86 22.04
C PHE A 111 1.15 -8.68 21.08
N SER A 112 1.45 -7.51 21.64
CA SER A 112 1.85 -6.37 20.82
C SER A 112 3.28 -6.59 20.33
N ALA A 113 3.55 -6.24 19.09
CA ALA A 113 4.87 -6.33 18.50
C ALA A 113 5.31 -4.96 17.99
N VAL A 114 6.62 -4.71 18.03
CA VAL A 114 7.23 -3.53 17.44
C VAL A 114 8.26 -4.04 16.44
N VAL A 115 8.07 -3.70 15.17
CA VAL A 115 8.95 -4.11 14.08
C VAL A 115 9.56 -2.87 13.42
N PRO A 116 10.78 -2.96 12.85
CA PRO A 116 11.35 -1.87 12.07
C PRO A 116 10.43 -1.47 10.92
N ARG A 117 10.33 -0.17 10.63
CA ARG A 117 9.51 0.37 9.53
C ARG A 117 10.24 0.27 8.17
N ARG A 118 10.75 -0.91 7.84
CA ARG A 118 11.46 -1.20 6.59
C ARG A 118 11.10 -2.58 6.09
N ASN A 119 10.82 -2.68 4.79
CA ASN A 119 10.43 -3.93 4.13
C ASN A 119 9.27 -4.65 4.86
N VAL A 120 8.21 -3.91 5.19
CA VAL A 120 6.98 -4.52 5.70
C VAL A 120 5.95 -4.59 4.59
N HIS A 121 5.44 -5.80 4.33
CA HIS A 121 4.36 -6.02 3.38
C HIS A 121 3.10 -6.45 4.14
N ILE A 122 1.99 -5.76 3.88
CA ILE A 122 0.69 -6.05 4.48
C ILE A 122 -0.23 -6.45 3.34
N ASN A 123 -0.62 -7.72 3.31
CA ASN A 123 -1.44 -8.29 2.25
C ASN A 123 -2.89 -8.46 2.70
N GLY A 124 -3.83 -8.11 1.82
CA GLY A 124 -5.27 -8.25 2.08
C GLY A 124 -5.85 -7.18 3.00
N LEU A 125 -5.22 -6.00 3.07
CA LEU A 125 -5.68 -4.86 3.86
C LEU A 125 -7.06 -4.37 3.38
N LYS A 126 -8.00 -4.28 4.32
CA LYS A 126 -9.34 -3.74 4.12
C LYS A 126 -9.56 -2.56 5.06
N LEU A 127 -10.01 -1.44 4.50
CA LEU A 127 -10.31 -0.20 5.23
C LEU A 127 -11.63 0.38 4.74
N SER A 128 -12.61 0.60 5.62
CA SER A 128 -13.84 1.33 5.27
C SER A 128 -13.52 2.79 4.97
N LYS A 129 -12.61 3.39 5.76
CA LYS A 129 -12.18 4.77 5.58
C LYS A 129 -10.76 5.00 6.11
N LEU A 130 -9.90 5.57 5.28
CA LEU A 130 -8.63 6.16 5.70
C LEU A 130 -8.69 7.65 5.39
N SER A 131 -8.52 8.53 6.38
CA SER A 131 -8.50 9.98 6.18
C SER A 131 -7.29 10.57 6.87
N LEU A 132 -6.40 11.18 6.10
CA LEU A 132 -5.16 11.77 6.58
C LEU A 132 -5.12 13.23 6.18
N ASN A 133 -4.78 14.08 7.15
CA ASN A 133 -4.75 15.52 6.98
C ASN A 133 -3.33 16.03 7.19
N GLY A 134 -2.94 17.03 6.39
CA GLY A 134 -1.65 17.68 6.55
C GLY A 134 -0.45 16.82 6.16
N ILE A 135 -0.65 15.84 5.27
CA ILE A 135 0.39 14.89 4.89
C ILE A 135 0.91 15.14 3.47
N ARG A 136 2.15 14.71 3.22
CA ARG A 136 2.69 14.56 1.87
C ARG A 136 2.14 13.27 1.26
N PHE A 137 1.69 13.34 0.02
CA PHE A 137 1.27 12.16 -0.75
C PHE A 137 1.47 12.32 -2.25
N VAL A 138 1.47 11.19 -2.95
CA VAL A 138 1.50 11.06 -4.41
C VAL A 138 0.37 10.11 -4.84
N ILE A 139 -0.42 10.53 -5.82
CA ILE A 139 -1.41 9.73 -6.52
C ILE A 139 -1.01 9.76 -8.00
N GLU A 140 -0.44 8.68 -8.51
CA GLU A 140 0.04 8.67 -9.90
C GLU A 140 -1.09 8.55 -10.93
N PRO A 141 -0.93 9.13 -12.13
CA PRO A 141 0.06 10.14 -12.53
C PRO A 141 -0.37 11.57 -12.17
N ASN A 142 -1.44 11.73 -11.40
CA ASN A 142 -2.27 12.93 -11.43
C ASN A 142 -1.93 13.99 -10.37
N MET A 143 -1.34 13.61 -9.23
CA MET A 143 -1.22 14.54 -8.11
C MET A 143 -0.04 14.23 -7.18
N THR A 144 0.73 15.27 -6.86
CA THR A 144 1.73 15.24 -5.78
C THR A 144 1.52 16.46 -4.90
N THR A 145 1.55 16.29 -3.59
CA THR A 145 1.51 17.40 -2.63
C THR A 145 2.45 17.15 -1.46
N SER A 146 3.02 18.22 -0.92
CA SER A 146 3.78 18.20 0.33
C SER A 146 2.91 18.40 1.58
N ASN A 147 1.68 18.88 1.39
CA ASN A 147 0.73 19.18 2.46
C ASN A 147 -0.70 19.16 1.91
N GLY A 148 -1.41 18.07 2.13
CA GLY A 148 -2.81 17.95 1.71
C GLY A 148 -3.60 16.99 2.58
N THR A 149 -4.88 16.89 2.27
CA THR A 149 -5.78 15.90 2.84
C THR A 149 -6.06 14.83 1.80
N ILE A 150 -6.03 13.56 2.20
CA ILE A 150 -6.46 12.44 1.37
C ILE A 150 -7.44 11.58 2.15
N THR A 151 -8.51 11.16 1.48
CA THR A 151 -9.49 10.22 1.99
C THR A 151 -9.70 9.08 1.00
N LEU A 152 -9.51 7.85 1.47
CA LEU A 152 -9.83 6.61 0.75
C LEU A 152 -11.05 5.99 1.40
N GLU A 153 -12.04 5.58 0.61
CA GLU A 153 -13.22 4.86 1.08
C GLU A 153 -13.26 3.44 0.48
N ASN A 154 -13.59 2.47 1.33
CA ASN A 154 -13.69 1.04 1.01
C ASN A 154 -12.45 0.52 0.26
N PHE A 155 -11.27 0.79 0.80
CA PHE A 155 -10.02 0.28 0.24
C PHE A 155 -9.90 -1.22 0.46
N VAL A 156 -9.55 -1.95 -0.60
CA VAL A 156 -9.17 -3.36 -0.55
C VAL A 156 -7.91 -3.56 -1.38
N GLY A 157 -6.83 -4.00 -0.75
CA GLY A 157 -5.57 -4.20 -1.45
C GLY A 157 -4.42 -4.53 -0.53
N ASN A 158 -3.23 -4.09 -0.90
CA ASN A 158 -1.99 -4.33 -0.19
C ASN A 158 -1.37 -3.00 0.24
N ALA A 159 -0.56 -3.05 1.29
CA ALA A 159 0.26 -1.95 1.73
C ALA A 159 1.72 -2.39 1.84
N THR A 160 2.64 -1.56 1.37
CA THR A 160 4.07 -1.73 1.58
C THR A 160 4.62 -0.55 2.37
N VAL A 161 5.44 -0.83 3.36
CA VAL A 161 6.01 0.15 4.26
C VAL A 161 7.51 0.06 4.13
N ASP A 162 8.10 1.10 3.57
CA ASP A 162 9.54 1.19 3.42
C ASP A 162 10.02 2.63 3.47
N ASN A 163 11.17 2.85 4.12
CA ASN A 163 11.86 4.13 4.17
C ASN A 163 10.96 5.36 4.46
N GLY A 164 10.04 5.23 5.43
CA GLY A 164 9.16 6.33 5.82
C GLY A 164 7.97 6.57 4.88
N MET A 165 7.77 5.70 3.91
CA MET A 165 6.64 5.71 2.99
C MET A 165 5.66 4.58 3.32
N LEU A 166 4.40 4.80 2.98
CA LEU A 166 3.34 3.81 2.99
C LEU A 166 2.73 3.81 1.58
N VAL A 167 3.00 2.75 0.83
CA VAL A 167 2.50 2.56 -0.53
C VAL A 167 1.25 1.68 -0.46
N LEU A 168 0.11 2.20 -0.91
CA LEU A 168 -1.15 1.48 -0.99
C LEU A 168 -1.44 1.14 -2.45
N THR A 169 -1.63 -0.14 -2.76
CA THR A 169 -2.03 -0.62 -4.08
C THR A 169 -3.27 -1.49 -3.96
N GLY A 170 -4.32 -1.15 -4.69
CA GLY A 170 -5.59 -1.86 -4.55
C GLY A 170 -6.75 -1.14 -5.22
N ASN A 171 -7.95 -1.43 -4.73
CA ASN A 171 -9.18 -0.83 -5.23
C ASN A 171 -9.83 0.03 -4.15
N VAL A 172 -10.46 1.12 -4.57
CA VAL A 172 -11.29 1.99 -3.72
C VAL A 172 -12.63 2.24 -4.39
N THR A 173 -13.67 2.56 -3.62
CA THR A 173 -14.92 3.08 -4.19
C THR A 173 -14.89 4.60 -4.38
N ARG A 174 -14.06 5.29 -3.58
CA ARG A 174 -13.86 6.73 -3.69
C ARG A 174 -12.47 7.10 -3.20
N LEU A 175 -11.82 8.00 -3.93
CA LEU A 175 -10.65 8.72 -3.47
C LEU A 175 -10.96 10.21 -3.55
N ASN A 176 -10.79 10.93 -2.44
CA ASN A 176 -10.84 12.38 -2.39
C ASN A 176 -9.49 12.94 -1.93
N ALA A 177 -8.95 13.92 -2.64
CA ALA A 177 -7.74 14.63 -2.29
C ALA A 177 -7.97 16.14 -2.30
N ILE A 178 -7.52 16.84 -1.26
CA ILE A 178 -7.61 18.30 -1.14
C ILE A 178 -6.20 18.88 -1.04
N VAL A 179 -5.84 19.75 -1.98
CA VAL A 179 -4.53 20.39 -2.06
C VAL A 179 -4.71 21.89 -2.30
N GLY A 180 -4.26 22.72 -1.36
CA GLY A 180 -4.35 24.18 -1.50
C GLY A 180 -5.78 24.70 -1.68
N GLY A 181 -6.79 23.99 -1.15
CA GLY A 181 -8.21 24.30 -1.32
C GLY A 181 -8.84 23.79 -2.63
N ILE A 182 -8.07 23.14 -3.50
CA ILE A 182 -8.57 22.46 -4.69
C ILE A 182 -8.92 21.03 -4.32
N GLU A 183 -10.17 20.65 -4.59
CA GLU A 183 -10.67 19.28 -4.38
C GLU A 183 -10.54 18.47 -5.67
N TRP A 184 -9.99 17.27 -5.54
CA TRP A 184 -9.91 16.27 -6.60
C TRP A 184 -10.59 14.99 -6.12
N GLU A 185 -11.42 14.41 -6.98
CA GLU A 185 -12.19 13.22 -6.64
C GLU A 185 -12.12 12.20 -7.77
N MET A 186 -11.96 10.93 -7.38
CA MET A 186 -12.09 9.77 -8.24
C MET A 186 -13.23 8.89 -7.73
N LYS A 187 -14.22 8.63 -8.59
CA LYS A 187 -15.38 7.76 -8.39
C LYS A 187 -15.36 6.62 -9.41
#